data_AF-A0A672K1W6-F1
#
_entry.id   AF-A0A672K1W6-F1
#
_cell.length_a   1.000
_cell.length_b   1.000
_cell.length_c   1.000
_cell.angle_alpha   90.00
_cell.angle_beta   90.00
_cell.angle_gamma   90.00
#
_symmetry.space_group_name_H-M   'P 1'
#
loop_
_entity.id
_entity.type
_entity.pdbx_description
1 polymer ?
#
loop_
_entity_poly.entity_id
_entity_poly.type
_entity_poly.pdbx_seq_one_letter_code
_entity_poly.pdbx_strand_id
1 'polypeptide(L)'
;LTVETSAGETLTGETSLQVFENITNVRLIGPEELLIEGESSANISSVGTGSITSVQWMKDNSPLSPSNSIIFSSDNRSVSISPVQRSDSGEYQCTYRNPAISETATLSLIINYGPEDVSIKGEDVVDLGVRVSLSCSANSEPAASFSWKINETDTDVTTDTFTIDYTDFTHSGDYICTAWNNVTKRSATQQHTLLVKEGGGGGGGLSSGAIAGIVIGVLVAVAGICGLTVYLIKKIKLLDKARGDGTVPGKMSEHIYENDKHENVYENVKLEDSRRPRAPTPPQVSSPVQFIPL
;
A
#
# COMPACT_ATOMS: atom_id res chain seq x y z
N LEU A 1 -8.60 -11.92 79.21
CA LEU A 1 -7.67 -11.34 80.19
C LEU A 1 -8.48 -10.59 81.22
N THR A 2 -8.35 -10.90 82.50
CA THR A 2 -9.15 -10.28 83.56
C THR A 2 -8.24 -9.50 84.50
N VAL A 3 -8.63 -8.27 84.85
CA VAL A 3 -7.88 -7.41 85.77
C VAL A 3 -8.84 -6.87 86.82
N GLU A 4 -8.49 -7.00 88.09
CA GLU A 4 -9.24 -6.38 89.20
C GLU A 4 -8.63 -5.02 89.56
N THR A 5 -9.48 -4.01 89.70
CA THR A 5 -9.07 -2.66 90.10
C THR A 5 -8.94 -2.56 91.62
N SER A 6 -8.21 -1.53 92.10
CA SER A 6 -8.11 -1.22 93.53
C SER A 6 -9.46 -0.85 94.18
N ALA A 7 -10.50 -0.60 93.37
CA ALA A 7 -11.87 -0.37 93.82
C ALA A 7 -12.72 -1.66 93.85
N GLY A 8 -12.18 -2.81 93.46
CA GLY A 8 -12.88 -4.11 93.46
C GLY A 8 -13.68 -4.42 92.19
N GLU A 9 -13.49 -3.67 91.09
CA GLU A 9 -14.12 -3.98 89.80
C GLU A 9 -13.27 -4.96 88.99
N THR A 10 -13.89 -6.02 88.46
CA THR A 10 -13.25 -6.97 87.54
C THR A 10 -13.51 -6.55 86.09
N LEU A 11 -12.45 -6.18 85.37
CA LEU A 11 -12.50 -5.85 83.95
C LEU A 11 -12.07 -7.08 83.13
N THR A 12 -12.94 -7.54 82.23
CA THR A 12 -12.65 -8.60 81.26
C THR A 12 -12.30 -8.00 79.90
N GLY A 13 -11.17 -8.40 79.34
CA GLY A 13 -10.83 -8.19 77.93
C GLY A 13 -10.86 -9.51 77.17
N GLU A 14 -11.56 -9.56 76.04
CA GLU A 14 -11.55 -10.69 75.11
C GLU A 14 -10.65 -10.40 73.91
N THR A 15 -10.04 -11.45 73.35
CA THR A 15 -9.24 -11.37 72.13
C THR A 15 -9.54 -12.58 71.26
N SER A 16 -9.51 -12.40 69.94
CA SER A 16 -9.72 -13.48 68.96
C SER A 16 -8.51 -13.62 68.05
N LEU A 17 -8.05 -14.85 67.83
CA LEU A 17 -7.03 -15.18 66.84
C LEU A 17 -7.71 -15.83 65.62
N GLN A 18 -7.49 -15.27 64.42
CA GLN A 18 -7.93 -15.87 63.17
C GLN A 18 -6.73 -16.48 62.45
N VAL A 19 -6.87 -17.72 62.00
CA VAL A 19 -5.84 -18.45 61.25
C VAL A 19 -6.29 -18.59 59.81
N PHE A 20 -5.47 -18.14 58.87
CA PHE A 20 -5.73 -18.24 57.43
C PHE A 20 -4.79 -19.25 56.81
N GLU A 21 -5.34 -20.17 56.03
CA GLU A 21 -4.54 -21.07 55.20
C GLU A 21 -3.85 -20.29 54.08
N ASN A 22 -2.61 -20.67 53.76
CA ASN A 22 -1.88 -20.08 52.64
C ASN A 22 -2.59 -20.30 51.31
N ILE A 23 -2.62 -19.26 50.49
CA ILE A 23 -3.16 -19.32 49.15
C ILE A 23 -2.15 -20.03 48.24
N THR A 24 -2.61 -21.03 47.49
CA THR A 24 -1.75 -21.86 46.63
C THR A 24 -2.44 -22.22 45.32
N ASN A 25 -1.65 -22.62 44.31
CA ASN A 25 -2.13 -23.08 42.99
C ASN A 25 -3.01 -22.08 42.24
N VAL A 26 -2.75 -20.77 42.42
CA VAL A 26 -3.49 -19.72 41.73
C VAL A 26 -3.16 -19.76 40.24
N ARG A 27 -4.18 -19.97 39.40
CA ARG A 27 -4.06 -19.93 37.94
C ARG A 27 -5.35 -19.46 37.30
N LEU A 28 -5.22 -18.94 36.09
CA LEU A 28 -6.34 -18.59 35.22
C LEU A 28 -6.54 -19.69 34.17
N ILE A 29 -7.79 -19.99 33.90
CA ILE A 29 -8.25 -20.94 32.88
C ILE A 29 -9.00 -20.10 31.84
N GLY A 30 -8.42 -20.01 30.64
CA GLY A 30 -9.03 -19.32 29.51
C GLY A 30 -9.89 -20.23 28.63
N PRO A 31 -10.49 -19.68 27.57
CA PRO A 31 -11.16 -20.48 26.55
C PRO A 31 -10.18 -21.36 25.77
N GLU A 32 -10.63 -22.56 25.37
CA GLU A 32 -9.84 -23.50 24.56
C GLU A 32 -9.86 -23.15 23.07
N GLU A 33 -10.96 -22.56 22.60
CA GLU A 33 -11.16 -22.20 21.19
C GLU A 33 -10.61 -20.81 20.87
N LEU A 34 -10.28 -20.63 19.59
CA LEU A 34 -9.91 -19.32 19.06
C LEU A 34 -11.11 -18.38 19.12
N LEU A 35 -10.86 -17.15 19.55
CA LEU A 35 -11.89 -16.13 19.70
C LEU A 35 -11.94 -15.24 18.48
N ILE A 36 -13.10 -15.11 17.85
CA ILE A 36 -13.35 -14.24 16.71
C ILE A 36 -14.25 -13.08 17.16
N GLU A 37 -13.84 -11.86 16.83
CA GLU A 37 -14.58 -10.64 17.15
C GLU A 37 -16.05 -10.71 16.68
N GLY A 38 -16.97 -10.38 17.58
CA GLY A 38 -18.40 -10.35 17.31
C GLY A 38 -19.09 -11.71 17.21
N GLU A 39 -18.35 -12.81 17.11
CA GLU A 39 -18.89 -14.17 16.96
C GLU A 39 -18.69 -15.04 18.21
N SER A 40 -17.55 -14.90 18.87
CA SER A 40 -17.19 -15.73 20.02
C SER A 40 -17.60 -15.11 21.35
N SER A 41 -17.61 -15.94 22.39
CA SER A 41 -17.71 -15.52 23.78
C SER A 41 -16.55 -16.13 24.56
N ALA A 42 -15.99 -15.39 25.50
CA ALA A 42 -14.89 -15.87 26.33
C ALA A 42 -15.36 -16.04 27.77
N ASN A 43 -14.86 -17.08 28.43
CA ASN A 43 -15.00 -17.25 29.87
C ASN A 43 -13.60 -17.49 30.46
N ILE A 44 -13.19 -16.62 31.38
CA ILE A 44 -11.93 -16.75 32.11
C ILE A 44 -12.28 -17.11 33.55
N SER A 45 -11.80 -18.26 34.01
CA SER A 45 -12.05 -18.74 35.36
C SER A 45 -10.75 -18.78 36.17
N SER A 46 -10.82 -18.30 37.41
CA SER A 46 -9.72 -18.32 38.36
C SER A 46 -9.89 -19.48 39.33
N VAL A 47 -8.79 -20.20 39.58
CA VAL A 47 -8.76 -21.32 40.53
C VAL A 47 -7.58 -21.14 41.48
N GLY A 48 -7.77 -21.57 42.72
CA GLY A 48 -6.78 -21.50 43.79
C GLY A 48 -7.35 -22.09 45.08
N THR A 49 -6.46 -22.50 45.97
CA THR A 49 -6.76 -23.21 47.22
C THR A 49 -6.31 -22.42 48.44
N GLY A 50 -6.89 -22.69 49.61
CA GLY A 50 -6.60 -21.99 50.87
C GLY A 50 -7.70 -21.01 51.28
N SER A 51 -7.39 -20.14 52.25
CA SER A 51 -8.35 -19.15 52.76
C SER A 51 -8.33 -17.90 51.87
N ILE A 52 -9.33 -17.74 50.99
CA ILE A 52 -9.46 -16.60 50.07
C ILE A 52 -10.57 -15.69 50.57
N THR A 53 -10.22 -14.44 50.89
CA THR A 53 -11.17 -13.43 51.42
C THR A 53 -11.55 -12.37 50.39
N SER A 54 -10.74 -12.20 49.35
CA SER A 54 -10.96 -11.24 48.29
C SER A 54 -10.39 -11.75 46.96
N VAL A 55 -11.12 -11.49 45.89
CA VAL A 55 -10.75 -11.77 44.50
C VAL A 55 -10.82 -10.47 43.72
N GLN A 56 -9.72 -10.09 43.07
CA GLN A 56 -9.61 -8.86 42.31
C GLN A 56 -9.16 -9.16 40.88
N TRP A 57 -9.91 -8.63 39.89
CA TRP A 57 -9.56 -8.74 38.48
C TRP A 57 -8.96 -7.46 37.94
N MET A 58 -7.96 -7.61 37.08
CA MET A 58 -7.36 -6.54 36.31
C MET A 58 -7.20 -6.96 34.85
N LYS A 59 -7.22 -5.97 33.95
CA LYS A 59 -6.82 -6.10 32.55
C LYS A 59 -5.79 -5.02 32.28
N ASP A 60 -4.62 -5.41 31.77
CA ASP A 60 -3.53 -4.49 31.43
C ASP A 60 -3.19 -3.53 32.60
N ASN A 61 -3.07 -4.10 33.81
CA ASN A 61 -2.83 -3.38 35.09
C ASN A 61 -3.93 -2.39 35.52
N SER A 62 -5.09 -2.40 34.88
CA SER A 62 -6.24 -1.58 35.25
C SER A 62 -7.36 -2.44 35.83
N PRO A 63 -8.09 -1.99 36.88
CA PRO A 63 -9.21 -2.75 37.44
C PRO A 63 -10.27 -3.09 36.39
N LEU A 64 -10.59 -4.38 36.27
CA LEU A 64 -11.62 -4.82 35.34
C LEU A 64 -13.01 -4.52 35.94
N SER A 65 -13.82 -3.78 35.21
CA SER A 65 -15.15 -3.35 35.66
C SER A 65 -16.26 -4.04 34.85
N PRO A 66 -17.42 -4.32 35.46
CA PRO A 66 -18.55 -4.89 34.74
C PRO A 66 -19.06 -3.93 33.68
N SER A 67 -19.58 -4.49 32.59
CA SER A 67 -20.17 -3.74 31.48
C SER A 67 -21.36 -4.52 30.91
N ASN A 68 -21.96 -4.03 29.82
CA ASN A 68 -23.00 -4.80 29.12
C ASN A 68 -22.47 -6.12 28.55
N SER A 69 -21.18 -6.19 28.21
CA SER A 69 -20.54 -7.39 27.65
C SER A 69 -19.72 -8.17 28.66
N ILE A 70 -19.29 -7.56 29.78
CA ILE A 70 -18.44 -8.18 30.81
C ILE A 70 -19.25 -8.45 32.07
N ILE A 71 -19.43 -9.74 32.40
CA ILE A 71 -20.21 -10.22 33.54
C ILE A 71 -19.31 -11.04 34.46
N PHE A 72 -19.35 -10.72 35.76
CA PHE A 72 -18.65 -11.48 36.80
C PHE A 72 -19.58 -12.53 37.41
N SER A 73 -19.02 -13.68 37.78
CA SER A 73 -19.73 -14.66 38.60
C SER A 73 -20.03 -14.11 39.99
N SER A 74 -21.00 -14.70 40.69
CA SER A 74 -21.40 -14.28 42.04
C SER A 74 -20.29 -14.36 43.09
N ASP A 75 -19.35 -15.28 42.91
CA ASP A 75 -18.15 -15.45 43.75
C ASP A 75 -16.93 -14.66 43.23
N ASN A 76 -17.11 -13.88 42.16
CA ASN A 76 -16.09 -13.12 41.47
C ASN A 76 -14.92 -13.97 40.94
N ARG A 77 -15.08 -15.29 40.81
CA ARG A 77 -14.01 -16.20 40.34
C ARG A 77 -14.01 -16.42 38.83
N SER A 78 -15.03 -15.97 38.11
CA SER A 78 -15.09 -16.08 36.66
C SER A 78 -15.56 -14.77 36.02
N VAL A 79 -15.02 -14.49 34.84
CA VAL A 79 -15.37 -13.35 33.99
C VAL A 79 -15.83 -13.87 32.65
N SER A 80 -17.07 -13.55 32.28
CA SER A 80 -17.64 -13.85 30.97
C SER A 80 -17.68 -12.59 30.11
N ILE A 81 -17.24 -12.71 28.85
CA ILE A 81 -17.22 -11.63 27.87
C ILE A 81 -18.03 -12.08 26.65
N SER A 82 -19.12 -11.39 26.33
CA SER A 82 -20.00 -11.77 25.22
C SER A 82 -20.75 -10.57 24.61
N PRO A 83 -20.68 -10.35 23.29
CA PRO A 83 -19.68 -10.92 22.37
C PRO A 83 -18.29 -10.33 22.69
N VAL A 84 -17.23 -11.05 22.32
CA VAL A 84 -15.86 -10.52 22.43
C VAL A 84 -15.60 -9.46 21.36
N GLN A 85 -14.83 -8.43 21.73
CA GLN A 85 -14.39 -7.35 20.85
C GLN A 85 -12.86 -7.26 20.82
N ARG A 86 -12.26 -6.72 19.75
CA ARG A 86 -10.79 -6.61 19.66
C ARG A 86 -10.14 -5.85 20.83
N SER A 87 -10.88 -4.91 21.43
CA SER A 87 -10.48 -4.18 22.65
C SER A 87 -10.36 -5.06 23.90
N ASP A 88 -11.00 -6.23 23.91
CA ASP A 88 -10.96 -7.18 25.02
C ASP A 88 -9.66 -7.98 25.02
N SER A 89 -8.85 -7.94 23.95
CA SER A 89 -7.50 -8.49 23.94
C SER A 89 -6.63 -7.79 24.99
N GLY A 90 -5.76 -8.55 25.65
CA GLY A 90 -4.86 -8.01 26.67
C GLY A 90 -4.44 -9.06 27.71
N GLU A 91 -3.71 -8.61 28.72
CA GLU A 91 -3.30 -9.44 29.85
C GLU A 91 -4.31 -9.32 30.99
N TYR A 92 -5.04 -10.39 31.24
CA TYR A 92 -5.93 -10.52 32.37
C TYR A 92 -5.16 -11.02 33.58
N GLN A 93 -5.41 -10.43 34.73
CA GLN A 93 -4.79 -10.80 35.99
C GLN A 93 -5.88 -11.00 37.04
N CYS A 94 -5.72 -12.04 37.86
CA CYS A 94 -6.56 -12.27 39.02
C CYS A 94 -5.69 -12.39 40.26
N THR A 95 -5.98 -11.55 41.25
CA THR A 95 -5.29 -11.53 42.54
C THR A 95 -6.21 -12.07 43.62
N TYR A 96 -5.78 -13.14 44.28
CA TYR A 96 -6.40 -13.68 45.47
C TYR A 96 -5.70 -13.13 46.71
N ARG A 97 -6.49 -12.71 47.71
CA ARG A 97 -5.96 -12.14 48.96
C ARG A 97 -6.58 -12.76 50.20
N ASN A 98 -5.74 -12.87 51.21
CA ASN A 98 -6.13 -12.95 52.61
C ASN A 98 -5.31 -11.95 53.45
N PRO A 99 -5.62 -11.77 54.74
CA PRO A 99 -4.90 -10.79 55.56
C PRO A 99 -3.39 -11.03 55.71
N ALA A 100 -2.87 -12.20 55.32
CA ALA A 100 -1.47 -12.58 55.43
C ALA A 100 -0.73 -12.66 54.09
N ILE A 101 -1.40 -13.02 52.98
CA ILE A 101 -0.79 -13.26 51.67
C ILE A 101 -1.66 -12.78 50.50
N SER A 102 -1.00 -12.42 49.41
CA SER A 102 -1.60 -12.07 48.12
C SER A 102 -0.89 -12.85 47.02
N GLU A 103 -1.65 -13.54 46.18
CA GLU A 103 -1.14 -14.34 45.06
C GLU A 103 -1.84 -13.91 43.77
N THR A 104 -1.09 -13.79 42.67
CA THR A 104 -1.62 -13.30 41.39
C THR A 104 -1.31 -14.29 40.26
N ALA A 105 -2.31 -14.55 39.42
CA ALA A 105 -2.14 -15.28 38.17
C ALA A 105 -2.50 -14.41 36.98
N THR A 106 -1.85 -14.66 35.84
CA THR A 106 -2.05 -13.92 34.60
C THR A 106 -2.45 -14.85 33.45
N LEU A 107 -3.15 -14.30 32.45
CA LEU A 107 -3.58 -14.97 31.23
C LEU A 107 -3.67 -13.94 30.09
N SER A 108 -3.02 -14.22 28.97
CA SER A 108 -3.16 -13.41 27.75
C SER A 108 -4.38 -13.87 26.96
N LEU A 109 -5.27 -12.93 26.63
CA LEU A 109 -6.41 -13.15 25.75
C LEU A 109 -6.16 -12.45 24.42
N ILE A 110 -6.35 -13.17 23.30
CA ILE A 110 -6.22 -12.62 21.94
C ILE A 110 -7.55 -12.81 21.22
N ILE A 111 -8.09 -11.71 20.70
CA ILE A 111 -9.30 -11.71 19.88
C ILE A 111 -8.90 -11.52 18.42
N ASN A 112 -9.27 -12.47 17.58
CA ASN A 112 -8.95 -12.50 16.15
C ASN A 112 -10.00 -11.73 15.36
N TYR A 113 -9.55 -10.99 14.36
CA TYR A 113 -10.42 -10.17 13.51
C TYR A 113 -9.78 -9.92 12.14
N GLY A 114 -10.54 -9.36 11.21
CA GLY A 114 -10.06 -9.07 9.86
C GLY A 114 -10.03 -10.28 8.91
N PRO A 115 -9.45 -10.12 7.71
CA PRO A 115 -8.76 -8.91 7.25
C PRO A 115 -9.76 -7.83 6.83
N GLU A 116 -9.55 -6.61 7.32
CA GLU A 116 -10.37 -5.42 7.05
C GLU A 116 -9.50 -4.30 6.48
N ASP A 117 -10.14 -3.26 5.93
CA ASP A 117 -9.48 -2.04 5.44
C ASP A 117 -8.29 -2.30 4.48
N VAL A 118 -8.46 -3.27 3.57
CA VAL A 118 -7.42 -3.60 2.60
C VAL A 118 -7.15 -2.39 1.71
N SER A 119 -5.89 -1.99 1.63
CA SER A 119 -5.44 -0.84 0.84
C SER A 119 -4.16 -1.16 0.10
N ILE A 120 -4.04 -0.62 -1.11
CA ILE A 120 -2.82 -0.68 -1.91
C ILE A 120 -2.28 0.74 -2.02
N LYS A 121 -0.98 0.92 -1.79
CA LYS A 121 -0.24 2.17 -1.93
C LYS A 121 0.83 2.01 -2.98
N GLY A 122 0.92 2.97 -3.88
CA GLY A 122 1.93 3.04 -4.92
C GLY A 122 1.62 4.17 -5.90
N GLU A 123 2.48 4.35 -6.89
CA GLU A 123 2.26 5.33 -7.95
C GLU A 123 1.14 4.87 -8.89
N ASP A 124 0.31 5.82 -9.34
CA ASP A 124 -0.72 5.56 -10.36
C ASP A 124 -0.12 5.55 -11.77
N VAL A 125 0.93 6.35 -12.00
CA VAL A 125 1.56 6.55 -13.30
C VAL A 125 3.08 6.57 -13.16
N VAL A 126 3.78 5.74 -13.94
CA VAL A 126 5.25 5.61 -13.92
C VAL A 126 5.84 5.66 -15.32
N ASP A 127 7.10 6.09 -15.43
CA ASP A 127 7.84 6.07 -16.69
C ASP A 127 8.32 4.64 -17.04
N LEU A 128 8.69 4.40 -18.31
CA LEU A 128 9.34 3.17 -18.75
C LEU A 128 10.71 2.96 -18.10
N GLY A 129 11.08 1.69 -17.88
CA GLY A 129 12.41 1.28 -17.42
C GLY A 129 12.76 1.66 -15.98
N VAL A 130 11.79 2.08 -15.17
CA VAL A 130 11.99 2.40 -13.75
C VAL A 130 11.59 1.24 -12.86
N ARG A 131 12.09 1.25 -11.62
CA ARG A 131 11.65 0.33 -10.57
C ARG A 131 10.45 0.91 -9.84
N VAL A 132 9.38 0.13 -9.70
CA VAL A 132 8.18 0.52 -8.93
C VAL A 132 7.78 -0.60 -7.97
N SER A 133 7.18 -0.22 -6.86
CA SER A 133 6.61 -1.15 -5.88
C SER A 133 5.22 -0.70 -5.45
N LEU A 134 4.27 -1.64 -5.43
CA LEU A 134 2.96 -1.48 -4.81
C LEU A 134 2.97 -2.20 -3.46
N SER A 135 2.52 -1.53 -2.40
CA SER A 135 2.43 -2.10 -1.05
C SER A 135 0.97 -2.26 -0.65
N CYS A 136 0.58 -3.48 -0.31
CA CYS A 136 -0.74 -3.83 0.17
C CYS A 136 -0.71 -3.96 1.70
N SER A 137 -1.75 -3.47 2.37
CA SER A 137 -1.89 -3.58 3.82
C SER A 137 -3.34 -3.89 4.18
N ALA A 138 -3.53 -4.58 5.31
CA ALA A 138 -4.84 -4.94 5.84
C ALA A 138 -4.79 -4.92 7.37
N ASN A 139 -5.89 -4.51 8.00
CA ASN A 139 -6.06 -4.60 9.45
C ASN A 139 -6.55 -6.01 9.82
N SER A 140 -5.72 -6.78 10.53
CA SER A 140 -5.99 -8.20 10.78
C SER A 140 -5.19 -8.71 11.98
N GLU A 141 -5.85 -9.52 12.82
CA GLU A 141 -5.20 -10.33 13.86
C GLU A 141 -5.64 -11.80 13.70
N PRO A 142 -4.71 -12.76 13.51
CA PRO A 142 -3.29 -12.54 13.22
C PRO A 142 -3.08 -11.79 11.89
N ALA A 143 -1.84 -11.37 11.64
CA ALA A 143 -1.46 -10.71 10.40
C ALA A 143 -1.91 -11.50 9.16
N ALA A 144 -2.46 -10.79 8.19
CA ALA A 144 -2.98 -11.41 6.96
C ALA A 144 -1.85 -11.88 6.04
N SER A 145 -2.10 -12.95 5.30
CA SER A 145 -1.30 -13.34 4.13
C SER A 145 -1.84 -12.65 2.87
N PHE A 146 -0.97 -12.37 1.90
CA PHE A 146 -1.34 -11.64 0.68
C PHE A 146 -1.20 -12.50 -0.56
N SER A 147 -1.95 -12.17 -1.60
CA SER A 147 -1.76 -12.66 -2.96
C SER A 147 -2.14 -11.58 -3.97
N TRP A 148 -1.53 -11.63 -5.15
CA TRP A 148 -1.70 -10.59 -6.17
C TRP A 148 -2.20 -11.16 -7.50
N LYS A 149 -3.08 -10.39 -8.15
CA LYS A 149 -3.49 -10.57 -9.54
C LYS A 149 -3.18 -9.32 -10.36
N ILE A 150 -2.93 -9.52 -11.65
CA ILE A 150 -2.82 -8.44 -12.65
C ILE A 150 -3.87 -8.70 -13.72
N ASN A 151 -4.78 -7.75 -13.94
CA ASN A 151 -5.87 -7.90 -14.92
C ASN A 151 -6.59 -9.25 -14.79
N GLU A 152 -6.99 -9.61 -13.55
CA GLU A 152 -7.62 -10.89 -13.18
C GLU A 152 -6.77 -12.15 -13.29
N THR A 153 -5.49 -12.04 -13.68
CA THR A 153 -4.56 -13.18 -13.80
C THR A 153 -3.75 -13.32 -12.51
N ASP A 154 -3.77 -14.51 -11.91
CA ASP A 154 -2.98 -14.83 -10.71
C ASP A 154 -1.48 -14.71 -10.96
N THR A 155 -0.78 -14.23 -9.93
CA THR A 155 0.68 -14.18 -9.86
C THR A 155 1.19 -15.04 -8.71
N ASP A 156 2.48 -15.34 -8.71
CA ASP A 156 3.11 -16.10 -7.63
C ASP A 156 3.54 -15.22 -6.43
N VAL A 157 3.22 -13.93 -6.44
CA VAL A 157 3.61 -12.98 -5.39
C VAL A 157 2.69 -13.15 -4.18
N THR A 158 3.27 -13.55 -3.06
CA THR A 158 2.56 -13.77 -1.78
C THR A 158 2.93 -12.77 -0.68
N THR A 159 3.86 -11.86 -0.99
CA THR A 159 4.29 -10.78 -0.10
C THR A 159 3.29 -9.63 -0.09
N ASP A 160 3.36 -8.80 0.94
CA ASP A 160 2.62 -7.53 1.05
C ASP A 160 3.06 -6.51 0.00
N THR A 161 4.24 -6.71 -0.62
CA THR A 161 4.78 -5.82 -1.64
C THR A 161 4.90 -6.51 -3.00
N PHE A 162 4.38 -5.88 -4.05
CA PHE A 162 4.56 -6.26 -5.44
C PHE A 162 5.62 -5.36 -6.09
N THR A 163 6.74 -5.91 -6.56
CA THR A 163 7.85 -5.12 -7.13
C THR A 163 8.04 -5.43 -8.61
N ILE A 164 8.21 -4.38 -9.40
CA ILE A 164 8.57 -4.44 -10.82
C ILE A 164 9.93 -3.77 -10.94
N ASP A 165 10.97 -4.52 -11.32
CA ASP A 165 12.34 -4.01 -11.37
C ASP A 165 12.57 -3.03 -12.53
N TYR A 166 11.97 -3.32 -13.69
CA TYR A 166 12.02 -2.48 -14.89
C TYR A 166 10.66 -2.46 -15.57
N THR A 167 9.97 -1.32 -15.53
CA THR A 167 8.65 -1.13 -16.12
C THR A 167 8.66 -1.20 -17.64
N ASP A 168 7.57 -1.72 -18.19
CA ASP A 168 7.28 -1.86 -19.62
C ASP A 168 5.77 -1.59 -19.81
N PHE A 169 5.32 -1.28 -21.02
CA PHE A 169 3.91 -1.02 -21.31
C PHE A 169 3.00 -2.18 -20.91
N THR A 170 3.49 -3.41 -20.97
CA THR A 170 2.77 -4.63 -20.56
C THR A 170 2.48 -4.70 -19.05
N HIS A 171 3.19 -3.92 -18.23
CA HIS A 171 2.94 -3.81 -16.80
C HIS A 171 1.82 -2.81 -16.46
N SER A 172 1.18 -2.18 -17.46
CA SER A 172 0.00 -1.36 -17.21
C SER A 172 -1.21 -2.26 -16.94
N GLY A 173 -2.02 -1.93 -15.94
CA GLY A 173 -3.21 -2.69 -15.63
C GLY A 173 -3.71 -2.51 -14.19
N ASP A 174 -4.70 -3.34 -13.87
CA ASP A 174 -5.33 -3.39 -12.56
C ASP A 174 -4.64 -4.44 -11.69
N TYR A 175 -3.97 -3.95 -10.66
CA TYR A 175 -3.30 -4.75 -9.63
C TYR A 175 -4.28 -4.98 -8.49
N ILE A 176 -4.62 -6.25 -8.27
CA ILE A 176 -5.60 -6.66 -7.28
C ILE A 176 -4.87 -7.42 -6.19
N CYS A 177 -4.87 -6.87 -4.97
CA CYS A 177 -4.31 -7.53 -3.79
C CYS A 177 -5.44 -8.16 -3.00
N THR A 178 -5.29 -9.44 -2.65
CA THR A 178 -6.18 -10.15 -1.74
C THR A 178 -5.46 -10.43 -0.42
N ALA A 179 -6.03 -9.96 0.68
CA ALA A 179 -5.60 -10.28 2.03
C ALA A 179 -6.45 -11.44 2.58
N TRP A 180 -5.81 -12.39 3.27
CA TRP A 180 -6.43 -13.57 3.86
C TRP A 180 -6.04 -13.73 5.33
N ASN A 181 -7.02 -13.93 6.20
CA ASN A 181 -6.78 -14.27 7.60
C ASN A 181 -7.09 -15.77 7.82
N ASN A 182 -6.06 -16.52 8.23
CA ASN A 182 -6.17 -17.97 8.37
C ASN A 182 -6.93 -18.41 9.64
N VAL A 183 -7.21 -17.53 10.59
CA VAL A 183 -8.00 -17.84 11.79
C VAL A 183 -9.48 -17.55 11.53
N THR A 184 -9.81 -16.34 11.09
CA THR A 184 -11.20 -15.95 10.80
C THR A 184 -11.76 -16.60 9.54
N LYS A 185 -10.88 -17.15 8.69
CA LYS A 185 -11.22 -17.73 7.37
C LYS A 185 -11.89 -16.74 6.42
N ARG A 186 -11.58 -15.45 6.58
CA ARG A 186 -12.09 -14.36 5.75
C ARG A 186 -11.01 -13.84 4.81
N SER A 187 -11.44 -13.35 3.65
CA SER A 187 -10.61 -12.56 2.72
C SER A 187 -11.26 -11.22 2.44
N ALA A 188 -10.41 -10.25 2.10
CA ALA A 188 -10.81 -8.97 1.54
C ALA A 188 -9.83 -8.59 0.44
N THR A 189 -10.30 -7.83 -0.54
CA THR A 189 -9.54 -7.54 -1.76
C THR A 189 -9.65 -6.06 -2.09
N GLN A 190 -8.57 -5.49 -2.64
CA GLN A 190 -8.52 -4.12 -3.13
C GLN A 190 -7.84 -4.08 -4.50
N GLN A 191 -8.20 -3.07 -5.32
CA GLN A 191 -7.61 -2.83 -6.63
C GLN A 191 -6.87 -1.49 -6.67
N HIS A 192 -5.78 -1.46 -7.46
CA HIS A 192 -4.98 -0.28 -7.79
C HIS A 192 -4.63 -0.31 -9.28
N THR A 193 -4.84 0.80 -9.99
CA THR A 193 -4.51 0.89 -11.42
C THR A 193 -3.13 1.52 -11.59
N LEU A 194 -2.24 0.84 -12.31
CA LEU A 194 -0.92 1.35 -12.67
C LEU A 194 -0.86 1.60 -14.19
N LEU A 195 -0.39 2.77 -14.59
CA LEU A 195 -0.15 3.13 -15.98
C LEU A 195 1.34 3.37 -16.23
N VAL A 196 1.92 2.65 -17.18
CA VAL A 196 3.29 2.88 -17.64
C VAL A 196 3.25 3.77 -18.88
N LYS A 197 3.88 4.95 -18.81
CA LYS A 197 4.01 5.90 -19.91
C LYS A 197 5.43 5.92 -20.45
N GLU A 198 5.56 6.28 -21.73
CA GLU A 198 6.87 6.57 -22.29
C GLU A 198 7.51 7.68 -21.47
N GLY A 199 8.74 7.42 -21.01
CA GLY A 199 9.47 8.37 -20.20
C GLY A 199 9.57 9.68 -20.97
N GLY A 200 8.84 10.69 -20.49
CA GLY A 200 9.07 12.08 -20.85
C GLY A 200 10.38 12.49 -20.18
N GLY A 201 11.49 11.89 -20.60
CA GLY A 201 12.82 12.30 -20.20
C GLY A 201 12.85 13.80 -20.39
N GLY A 202 13.06 14.54 -19.29
CA GLY A 202 12.84 15.98 -19.17
C GLY A 202 13.36 16.77 -20.36
N GLY A 203 12.56 16.80 -21.42
CA GLY A 203 12.79 17.61 -22.58
C GLY A 203 12.57 19.00 -22.05
N GLY A 204 13.66 19.78 -21.99
CA GLY A 204 13.61 21.20 -21.73
C GLY A 204 12.76 21.88 -22.79
N GLY A 205 11.44 21.74 -22.68
CA GLY A 205 10.49 22.61 -23.30
C GLY A 205 10.84 23.99 -22.79
N LEU A 206 11.37 24.82 -23.70
CA LEU A 206 11.67 26.20 -23.41
C LEU A 206 10.41 26.81 -22.78
N SER A 207 10.58 27.51 -21.65
CA SER A 207 9.50 28.24 -21.00
C SER A 207 8.72 29.02 -22.05
N SER A 208 7.40 29.16 -21.89
CA SER A 208 6.55 29.97 -22.78
C SER A 208 7.12 31.37 -23.02
N GLY A 209 7.88 31.93 -22.07
CA GLY A 209 8.64 33.17 -22.24
C GLY A 209 9.84 33.08 -23.19
N ALA A 210 10.56 31.97 -23.22
CA ALA A 210 11.68 31.73 -24.14
C ALA A 210 11.18 31.49 -25.58
N ILE A 211 10.04 30.82 -25.75
CA ILE A 211 9.40 30.65 -27.06
C ILE A 211 8.94 32.01 -27.61
N ALA A 212 8.31 32.84 -26.78
CA ALA A 212 7.92 34.20 -27.18
C ALA A 212 9.13 35.08 -27.53
N GLY A 213 10.22 34.99 -26.75
CA GLY A 213 11.46 35.73 -27.01
C GLY A 213 12.11 35.37 -28.34
N ILE A 214 12.15 34.08 -28.69
CA ILE A 214 12.71 33.61 -29.97
C ILE A 214 11.87 34.12 -31.14
N VAL A 215 10.54 34.05 -31.06
CA VAL A 215 9.64 34.52 -32.12
C VAL A 215 9.80 36.03 -32.33
N ILE A 216 9.84 36.82 -31.25
CA ILE A 216 10.03 38.28 -31.34
C ILE A 216 11.40 38.61 -31.93
N GLY A 217 12.47 37.91 -31.50
CA GLY A 217 13.81 38.10 -32.03
C GLY A 217 13.90 37.86 -33.53
N VAL A 218 13.25 36.79 -34.03
CA VAL A 218 13.19 36.48 -35.46
C VAL A 218 12.42 37.56 -36.23
N LEU A 219 11.29 38.03 -35.70
CA LEU A 219 10.50 39.08 -36.35
C LEU A 219 11.26 40.41 -36.47
N VAL A 220 12.00 40.81 -35.42
CA VAL A 220 12.83 42.02 -35.45
C VAL A 220 14.00 41.86 -36.40
N ALA A 221 14.65 40.70 -36.45
CA ALA A 221 15.74 40.42 -37.37
C ALA A 221 15.26 40.49 -38.83
N VAL A 222 14.11 39.88 -39.14
CA VAL A 222 13.50 39.94 -40.48
C VAL A 222 13.17 41.39 -40.86
N ALA A 223 12.55 42.16 -39.96
CA ALA A 223 12.25 43.57 -40.22
C ALA A 223 13.54 44.40 -40.44
N GLY A 224 14.60 44.12 -39.68
CA GLY A 224 15.92 44.74 -39.85
C GLY A 224 16.55 44.42 -41.20
N ILE A 225 16.52 43.15 -41.62
CA ILE A 225 17.03 42.71 -42.93
C ILE A 225 16.22 43.36 -44.08
N CYS A 226 14.90 43.40 -43.96
CA CYS A 226 14.03 44.10 -44.92
C CYS A 226 14.31 45.61 -44.96
N GLY A 227 14.50 46.25 -43.81
CA GLY A 227 14.86 47.67 -43.74
C GLY A 227 16.23 47.97 -44.36
N LEU A 228 17.22 47.13 -44.08
CA LEU A 228 18.58 47.27 -44.61
C LEU A 228 18.62 47.07 -46.13
N THR A 229 17.89 46.08 -46.66
CA THR A 229 17.78 45.86 -48.11
C THR A 229 17.13 47.06 -48.81
N VAL A 230 16.06 47.64 -48.25
CA VAL A 230 15.45 48.87 -48.79
C VAL A 230 16.41 50.07 -48.71
N TYR A 231 17.13 50.23 -47.59
CA TYR A 231 18.11 51.29 -47.44
C TYR A 231 19.23 51.17 -48.47
N LEU A 232 19.77 49.96 -48.68
CA LEU A 232 20.81 49.71 -49.67
C LEU A 232 20.29 49.95 -51.10
N ILE A 233 19.08 49.53 -51.45
CA ILE A 233 18.47 49.83 -52.76
C ILE A 233 18.32 51.34 -52.96
N LYS A 234 17.86 52.08 -51.93
CA LYS A 234 17.70 53.54 -52.00
C LYS A 234 19.05 54.25 -52.09
N LYS A 235 20.06 53.76 -51.37
CA LYS A 235 21.43 54.26 -51.41
C LYS A 235 22.11 53.97 -52.75
N ILE A 236 21.93 52.79 -53.33
CA ILE A 236 22.39 52.47 -54.69
C ILE A 236 21.73 53.41 -55.70
N LYS A 237 20.41 53.64 -55.64
CA LYS A 237 19.72 54.62 -56.50
C LYS A 237 20.23 56.07 -56.31
N LEU A 238 20.61 56.44 -55.08
CA LEU A 238 21.19 57.76 -54.80
C LEU A 238 22.66 57.87 -55.28
N LEU A 239 23.40 56.76 -55.26
CA LEU A 239 24.76 56.67 -55.77
C LEU A 239 24.80 56.59 -57.31
N ASP A 240 23.82 55.94 -57.94
CA ASP A 240 23.59 56.00 -59.40
C ASP A 240 23.26 57.44 -59.83
N LYS A 241 22.48 58.17 -59.02
CA LYS A 241 22.20 59.60 -59.25
C LYS A 241 23.44 60.50 -59.05
N ALA A 242 24.45 60.03 -58.32
CA ALA A 242 25.71 60.74 -58.10
C ALA A 242 26.83 60.32 -59.09
N ARG A 243 26.63 59.26 -59.87
CA ARG A 243 27.63 58.72 -60.82
C ARG A 243 26.99 58.47 -62.19
N GLY A 244 26.82 59.53 -62.98
CA GLY A 244 26.65 59.42 -64.43
C GLY A 244 25.65 60.38 -65.06
N ASP A 245 26.11 61.59 -65.39
CA ASP A 245 25.70 62.26 -66.63
C ASP A 245 26.57 61.68 -67.76
N GLY A 246 25.96 61.33 -68.90
CA GLY A 246 26.71 60.91 -70.08
C GLY A 246 26.08 59.82 -70.96
N THR A 247 25.22 60.26 -71.87
CA THR A 247 25.09 59.81 -73.28
C THR A 247 24.20 58.60 -73.64
N VAL A 248 23.31 58.87 -74.60
CA VAL A 248 22.33 58.04 -75.37
C VAL A 248 22.92 57.79 -76.80
N PRO A 249 22.37 57.02 -77.79
CA PRO A 249 21.35 55.96 -77.87
C PRO A 249 21.87 54.64 -78.53
N GLY A 250 21.05 53.57 -78.56
CA GLY A 250 21.29 52.44 -79.47
C GLY A 250 20.15 51.41 -79.50
N LYS A 251 19.49 51.31 -80.64
CA LYS A 251 18.38 50.41 -81.00
C LYS A 251 18.99 49.14 -81.65
N MET A 252 18.60 47.91 -81.29
CA MET A 252 18.57 46.76 -82.24
C MET A 252 17.82 45.53 -81.70
N SER A 253 17.19 44.84 -82.65
CA SER A 253 16.45 43.56 -82.66
C SER A 253 17.10 42.34 -81.99
N GLU A 254 16.22 41.48 -81.44
CA GLU A 254 15.99 40.05 -81.80
C GLU A 254 17.14 39.03 -81.75
N HIS A 255 17.00 37.98 -80.92
CA HIS A 255 16.87 36.55 -81.35
C HIS A 255 16.94 35.57 -80.16
N ILE A 256 15.88 34.77 -80.02
CA ILE A 256 15.80 33.29 -79.84
C ILE A 256 17.03 32.57 -79.28
N TYR A 257 16.85 31.76 -78.23
CA TYR A 257 17.14 30.31 -78.26
C TYR A 257 16.25 29.54 -77.28
N GLU A 258 15.67 28.48 -77.84
CA GLU A 258 14.80 27.44 -77.32
C GLU A 258 15.64 26.24 -76.82
N ASN A 259 14.95 25.21 -76.32
CA ASN A 259 15.39 23.86 -75.92
C ASN A 259 15.57 23.65 -74.40
N ASP A 260 15.14 22.54 -73.81
CA ASP A 260 14.25 21.47 -74.25
C ASP A 260 13.89 20.70 -72.97
N LYS A 261 12.59 20.43 -72.81
CA LYS A 261 12.01 19.09 -72.72
C LYS A 261 12.86 17.97 -72.07
N HIS A 262 12.34 17.41 -70.98
CA HIS A 262 12.30 15.95 -70.82
C HIS A 262 11.04 15.54 -70.04
N GLU A 263 10.07 15.06 -70.80
CA GLU A 263 8.96 14.20 -70.39
C GLU A 263 9.43 12.74 -70.46
N ASN A 264 9.01 11.88 -69.51
CA ASN A 264 8.87 10.43 -69.66
C ASN A 264 8.19 9.81 -68.41
N VAL A 265 6.87 9.88 -68.36
CA VAL A 265 5.91 8.78 -68.59
C VAL A 265 6.36 7.32 -68.30
N TYR A 266 5.63 6.71 -67.33
CA TYR A 266 5.26 5.31 -66.99
C TYR A 266 6.32 4.18 -66.87
N GLU A 267 6.25 3.41 -65.76
CA GLU A 267 5.74 2.02 -65.81
C GLU A 267 5.34 1.48 -64.42
N ASN A 268 4.16 0.83 -64.36
CA ASN A 268 3.68 0.02 -63.24
C ASN A 268 4.17 -1.42 -63.42
N VAL A 269 4.68 -2.07 -62.37
CA VAL A 269 4.75 -3.53 -62.30
C VAL A 269 4.14 -4.02 -60.98
N LYS A 270 3.03 -4.74 -61.14
CA LYS A 270 2.35 -5.57 -60.15
C LYS A 270 2.96 -6.97 -60.23
N LEU A 271 3.36 -7.55 -59.10
CA LEU A 271 3.62 -9.00 -58.97
C LEU A 271 3.04 -9.50 -57.65
N GLU A 272 2.21 -10.53 -57.76
CA GLU A 272 1.47 -11.21 -56.70
C GLU A 272 2.29 -12.38 -56.09
N ASP A 273 2.05 -12.59 -54.79
CA ASP A 273 1.92 -13.87 -54.07
C ASP A 273 3.09 -14.88 -53.93
N SER A 274 3.54 -15.13 -52.68
CA SER A 274 3.57 -16.50 -52.11
C SER A 274 4.11 -16.59 -50.68
N ARG A 275 3.24 -17.15 -49.82
CA ARG A 275 3.49 -18.22 -48.81
C ARG A 275 4.18 -17.90 -47.46
N ARG A 276 3.37 -18.11 -46.41
CA ARG A 276 3.72 -18.30 -44.98
C ARG A 276 4.68 -19.48 -44.74
N PRO A 277 5.60 -19.37 -43.77
CA PRO A 277 6.18 -20.52 -43.09
C PRO A 277 5.29 -21.03 -41.94
N ARG A 278 5.36 -22.33 -41.75
CA ARG A 278 4.57 -23.20 -40.86
C ARG A 278 5.15 -23.17 -39.43
N ALA A 279 4.29 -23.20 -38.41
CA ALA A 279 4.69 -23.31 -37.01
C ALA A 279 5.34 -24.68 -36.72
N PRO A 280 6.34 -24.78 -35.82
CA PRO A 280 6.91 -26.04 -35.37
C PRO A 280 5.99 -26.74 -34.35
N THR A 281 5.80 -28.04 -34.55
CA THR A 281 5.11 -28.97 -33.65
C THR A 281 5.93 -29.21 -32.38
N PRO A 282 5.32 -29.29 -31.18
CA PRO A 282 6.04 -29.62 -29.96
C PRO A 282 6.38 -31.12 -29.86
N PRO A 283 7.50 -31.51 -29.21
CA PRO A 283 7.85 -32.90 -28.99
C PRO A 283 6.96 -33.54 -27.91
N GLN A 284 6.48 -34.74 -28.20
CA GLN A 284 5.86 -35.66 -27.26
C GLN A 284 6.95 -36.23 -26.34
N VAL A 285 6.81 -36.07 -25.02
CA VAL A 285 7.61 -36.82 -24.03
C VAL A 285 6.71 -37.84 -23.36
N SER A 286 7.06 -39.09 -23.61
CA SER A 286 6.53 -40.29 -22.98
C SER A 286 7.26 -40.60 -21.66
N SER A 287 6.45 -40.97 -20.65
CA SER A 287 6.69 -42.04 -19.66
C SER A 287 6.72 -41.64 -18.17
N PRO A 288 6.20 -42.52 -17.28
CA PRO A 288 5.83 -42.20 -15.90
C PRO A 288 6.96 -42.52 -14.91
N VAL A 289 7.02 -41.76 -13.81
CA VAL A 289 7.89 -42.06 -12.66
C VAL A 289 7.08 -42.79 -11.57
N GLN A 290 7.67 -43.88 -11.13
CA GLN A 290 7.20 -44.89 -10.18
C GLN A 290 7.39 -44.37 -8.73
N PHE A 291 6.36 -44.46 -7.89
CA PHE A 291 6.45 -44.23 -6.45
C PHE A 291 6.98 -45.49 -5.74
N ILE A 292 8.00 -45.34 -4.90
CA ILE A 292 8.45 -46.30 -3.89
C ILE A 292 8.12 -45.69 -2.52
N PRO A 293 7.35 -46.35 -1.63
CA PRO A 293 7.15 -45.89 -0.27
C PRO A 293 8.22 -46.46 0.69
N LEU A 294 8.66 -45.61 1.61
CA LEU A 294 9.21 -45.96 2.93
C LEU A 294 8.43 -45.16 3.98
#